data_AF-A0A7C8ZUC1-F1
#
_entry.id   AF-A0A7C8ZUC1-F1
#
_cell.length_a   1.000
_cell.length_b   1.000
_cell.length_c   1.000
_cell.angle_alpha   90.00
_cell.angle_beta   90.00
_cell.angle_gamma   90.00
#
_symmetry.space_group_name_H-M   'P 1'
#
loop_
_entity.id
_entity.type
_entity.pdbx_description
1 polymer ?
#
loop_
_entity_poly.entity_id
_entity_poly.type
_entity_poly.pdbx_seq_one_letter_code
_entity_poly.pdbx_strand_id
1 'polypeptide(L)'
;LVEFMYKLCEPYGMKVPQLTPSRIRLLSCNRTFNCSKAKDRLGYTPIVSLQEGIERTIESYSHLRAEHQPKRDGQSKMHIYLGGGKDLDVLLRKFLYRLFTALRRNPE
;
A
#
# COMPACT_ATOMS: atom_id res chain seq x y z
N LEU A 1 12.47 -2.02 -15.22
CA LEU A 1 13.23 -3.20 -14.77
C LEU A 1 12.33 -4.21 -14.04
N VAL A 2 11.71 -3.86 -12.90
CA VAL A 2 10.79 -4.77 -12.17
C VAL A 2 9.60 -5.24 -13.02
N GLU A 3 8.91 -4.33 -13.72
CA GLU A 3 7.76 -4.70 -14.57
C GLU A 3 8.13 -5.56 -15.77
N PHE A 4 9.34 -5.37 -16.29
CA PHE A 4 9.88 -6.18 -17.38
C PHE A 4 10.12 -7.63 -16.92
N MET A 5 10.66 -7.82 -15.70
CA MET A 5 10.83 -9.15 -15.10
C MET A 5 9.49 -9.87 -14.91
N TYR A 6 8.45 -9.17 -14.46
CA TYR A 6 7.12 -9.77 -14.32
C TYR A 6 6.47 -10.11 -15.67
N LYS A 7 6.69 -9.30 -16.71
CA LYS A 7 6.27 -9.65 -18.09
C LYS A 7 7.00 -10.89 -18.62
N LEU A 8 8.28 -11.05 -18.32
CA LEU A 8 9.04 -12.24 -18.73
C LEU A 8 8.53 -13.50 -18.02
N CYS A 9 8.10 -13.37 -16.77
CA CYS A 9 7.53 -14.46 -15.98
C CYS A 9 6.01 -14.64 -16.18
N GLU A 10 5.37 -13.83 -17.02
CA GLU A 10 3.93 -13.89 -17.30
C GLU A 10 3.46 -15.28 -17.82
N PRO A 11 4.23 -16.00 -18.67
CA PRO A 11 3.89 -17.36 -19.09
C PRO A 11 3.86 -18.38 -17.94
N TYR A 12 4.53 -18.10 -16.83
CA TYR A 12 4.56 -18.93 -15.62
C TYR A 12 3.44 -18.57 -14.63
N GLY A 13 2.43 -17.79 -15.08
CA GLY A 13 1.26 -17.41 -14.27
C GLY A 13 1.49 -16.22 -13.33
N MET A 14 2.66 -15.57 -13.40
CA MET A 14 3.02 -14.43 -12.56
C MET A 14 2.57 -13.12 -13.23
N LYS A 15 1.30 -12.76 -13.07
CA LYS A 15 0.80 -11.45 -13.53
C LYS A 15 1.45 -10.33 -12.72
N VAL A 16 1.73 -9.20 -13.37
CA VAL A 16 2.26 -7.99 -12.71
C VAL A 16 1.28 -7.57 -11.61
N PRO A 17 1.68 -7.57 -10.32
CA PRO A 17 0.81 -7.11 -9.25
C PRO A 17 0.60 -5.59 -9.38
N GLN A 18 -0.61 -5.12 -9.10
CA GLN A 18 -0.94 -3.68 -9.13
C GLN A 18 -0.04 -2.86 -8.18
N LEU A 19 0.38 -3.48 -7.08
CA LEU A 19 1.24 -2.89 -6.06
C LEU A 19 2.52 -3.70 -5.94
N THR A 20 3.57 -3.28 -6.65
CA THR A 20 4.92 -3.82 -6.45
C THR A 20 5.54 -3.23 -5.18
N PRO A 21 6.47 -3.92 -4.49
CA PRO A 21 7.12 -3.40 -3.28
C PRO A 21 7.76 -2.03 -3.47
N SER A 22 8.35 -1.77 -4.64
CA SER A 22 8.88 -0.46 -5.01
C SER A 22 7.79 0.61 -5.12
N ARG A 23 6.65 0.29 -5.75
CA ARG A 23 5.48 1.19 -5.83
C ARG A 23 4.92 1.47 -4.44
N ILE A 24 4.77 0.45 -3.59
CA ILE A 24 4.31 0.60 -2.20
C ILE A 24 5.23 1.56 -1.45
N ARG A 25 6.55 1.35 -1.52
CA ARG A 25 7.52 2.24 -0.85
C ARG A 25 7.41 3.69 -1.34
N LEU A 26 7.24 3.90 -2.65
CA LEU A 26 7.07 5.24 -3.22
C LEU A 26 5.77 5.91 -2.76
N LEU A 27 4.67 5.16 -2.68
CA LEU A 27 3.35 5.65 -2.31
C LEU A 27 3.20 5.85 -0.79
N SER A 28 3.87 5.04 0.02
CA SER A 28 3.80 5.13 1.48
C SER A 28 4.57 6.31 2.06
N CYS A 29 5.55 6.83 1.32
CA CYS A 29 6.37 7.94 1.80
C CYS A 29 5.64 9.28 1.60
N ASN A 30 5.47 10.04 2.67
CA ASN A 30 5.04 11.43 2.56
C ASN A 30 6.17 12.25 1.90
N ARG A 31 5.93 12.75 0.67
CA ARG A 31 6.89 13.58 -0.05
C ARG A 31 6.43 15.04 -0.04
N THR A 32 7.26 15.90 0.50
CA THR A 32 7.12 17.35 0.40
C THR A 32 8.11 17.88 -0.63
N PHE A 33 7.67 18.83 -1.45
CA PHE A 33 8.53 19.51 -2.42
C PHE A 33 8.73 20.96 -1.97
N ASN A 34 10.00 21.40 -1.95
CA ASN A 34 10.33 22.79 -1.67
C ASN A 34 10.17 23.62 -2.95
N CYS A 35 9.16 24.49 -2.95
CA CYS A 35 8.86 25.36 -4.10
C CYS A 35 9.60 26.72 -4.07
N SER A 36 10.49 26.98 -3.11
CA SER A 36 11.18 28.28 -2.99
C SER A 36 11.95 28.64 -4.26
N LYS A 37 12.68 27.69 -4.86
CA LYS A 37 13.43 27.94 -6.10
C LYS A 37 12.52 28.31 -7.28
N ALA A 38 11.31 27.76 -7.34
CA ALA A 38 10.35 28.08 -8.39
C ALA A 38 9.77 29.48 -8.20
N LYS A 39 9.51 29.88 -6.95
CA LYS A 39 9.11 31.24 -6.61
C LYS A 39 10.18 32.26 -7.04
N ASP A 40 11.44 31.98 -6.71
CA ASP A 40 12.55 32.90 -6.99
C ASP A 40 12.86 33.01 -8.50
N ARG A 41 12.88 31.88 -9.22
CA ARG A 41 13.32 31.84 -10.62
C ARG A 41 12.21 32.07 -11.63
N LEU A 42 10.97 31.68 -11.31
CA LEU A 42 9.84 31.70 -12.23
C LEU A 42 8.74 32.67 -11.80
N GLY A 43 8.91 33.37 -10.67
CA GLY A 43 7.85 34.20 -10.09
C GLY A 43 6.63 33.38 -9.67
N TYR A 44 6.80 32.07 -9.43
CA TYR A 44 5.69 31.17 -9.16
C TYR A 44 4.92 31.63 -7.92
N THR A 45 3.63 31.93 -8.13
CA THR A 45 2.69 32.29 -7.07
C THR A 45 1.47 31.37 -7.20
N PRO A 46 1.14 30.57 -6.18
CA PRO A 46 0.04 29.62 -6.28
C PRO A 46 -1.29 30.38 -6.39
N ILE A 47 -2.16 29.91 -7.28
CA ILE A 47 -3.47 30.53 -7.56
C ILE A 47 -4.40 30.42 -6.34
N VAL A 48 -4.26 29.33 -5.58
CA VAL A 48 -5.04 29.05 -4.37
C VAL A 48 -4.11 28.90 -3.16
N SER A 49 -4.64 29.16 -1.97
CA SER A 49 -3.90 28.90 -0.73
C SER A 49 -3.66 27.40 -0.54
N LEU A 50 -2.67 27.03 0.29
CA LEU A 50 -2.36 25.63 0.56
C LEU A 50 -3.57 24.88 1.14
N GLN A 51 -4.27 25.50 2.10
CA GLN A 51 -5.43 24.92 2.78
C GLN A 51 -6.56 24.65 1.79
N GLU A 52 -6.89 25.65 0.97
CA GLU A 52 -7.93 25.56 -0.05
C GLU A 52 -7.58 24.52 -1.13
N GLY A 53 -6.30 24.42 -1.52
CA GLY A 53 -5.83 23.41 -2.46
C GLY A 53 -6.03 21.99 -1.93
N ILE A 54 -5.79 21.78 -0.63
CA ILE A 54 -6.02 20.48 0.03
C ILE A 54 -7.51 20.14 0.02
N GLU A 55 -8.38 21.08 0.38
CA GLU A 55 -9.82 20.89 0.42
C GLU A 55 -10.40 20.52 -0.96
N ARG A 56 -10.04 21.28 -2.01
CA ARG A 56 -10.45 20.99 -3.39
C ARG A 56 -9.95 19.63 -3.88
N THR A 57 -8.74 19.24 -3.50
CA THR A 57 -8.20 17.92 -3.84
C THR A 57 -9.03 16.82 -3.17
N ILE A 58 -9.33 16.93 -1.88
CA ILE A 58 -10.16 15.95 -1.15
C ILE A 58 -11.59 15.89 -1.70
N GLU A 59 -12.14 17.01 -2.19
CA GLU A 59 -13.46 17.07 -2.81
C GLU A 59 -13.50 16.36 -4.16
N SER A 60 -12.49 16.59 -5.03
CA SER A 60 -12.41 15.96 -6.36
C SER A 60 -12.33 14.42 -6.31
N TYR A 61 -11.72 13.85 -5.26
CA TYR A 61 -11.61 12.41 -5.06
C TYR A 61 -12.67 11.86 -4.09
N SER A 62 -13.89 12.37 -4.15
CA SER A 62 -15.01 11.90 -3.33
C SER A 62 -15.26 10.39 -3.44
N HIS A 63 -15.11 9.83 -4.65
CA HIS A 63 -15.28 8.40 -4.95
C HIS A 63 -14.20 7.48 -4.34
N LEU A 64 -13.05 8.02 -3.94
CA LEU A 64 -11.99 7.26 -3.27
C LEU A 64 -12.10 7.30 -1.75
N ARG A 65 -13.05 8.07 -1.22
CA ARG A 65 -13.30 8.07 0.22
C ARG A 65 -13.67 6.66 0.61
N ALA A 66 -12.89 6.08 1.52
CA ALA A 66 -13.31 4.88 2.20
C ALA A 66 -14.57 5.26 2.96
N GLU A 67 -15.74 4.95 2.40
CA GLU A 67 -16.96 4.89 3.20
C GLU A 67 -16.60 4.06 4.43
N HIS A 68 -16.88 4.62 5.61
CA HIS A 68 -16.67 3.92 6.86
C HIS A 68 -17.64 2.74 6.84
N GLN A 69 -17.25 1.65 6.18
CA GLN A 69 -18.03 0.44 6.17
C GLN A 69 -18.28 0.13 7.64
N PRO A 70 -19.53 -0.07 8.06
CA PRO A 70 -19.78 -0.56 9.41
C PRO A 70 -18.87 -1.77 9.58
N LYS A 71 -18.21 -1.87 10.76
CA LYS A 71 -17.42 -3.07 11.10
C LYS A 71 -18.21 -4.26 10.60
N ARG A 72 -17.64 -5.03 9.67
CA ARG A 72 -18.28 -6.26 9.21
C ARG A 72 -18.42 -7.13 10.45
N ASP A 73 -19.59 -7.11 11.08
CA ASP A 73 -19.98 -8.07 12.09
C ASP A 73 -20.17 -9.40 11.37
N GLY A 74 -19.06 -10.06 11.09
CA GLY A 74 -18.99 -11.23 10.25
C GLY A 74 -17.59 -11.82 10.26
N GLN A 75 -17.52 -13.14 10.25
CA GLN A 75 -16.27 -13.89 10.26
C GLN A 75 -15.37 -13.44 9.09
N SER A 76 -14.08 -13.26 9.36
CA SER A 76 -13.08 -12.87 8.34
C SER A 76 -13.16 -13.80 7.14
N LYS A 77 -12.97 -13.29 5.91
CA LYS A 77 -12.94 -14.13 4.69
C LYS A 77 -11.96 -15.30 4.82
N MET A 78 -10.86 -15.09 5.54
CA MET A 78 -9.89 -16.14 5.86
C MET A 78 -10.51 -17.23 6.76
N HIS A 79 -11.32 -16.87 7.75
CA HIS A 79 -12.03 -17.85 8.58
C HIS A 79 -12.97 -18.73 7.76
N ILE A 80 -13.62 -18.15 6.73
CA ILE A 80 -14.50 -18.88 5.82
C ILE A 80 -13.68 -19.84 4.92
N TYR A 81 -12.61 -19.35 4.28
CA TYR A 81 -11.78 -20.18 3.40
C TYR A 81 -10.95 -21.24 4.13
N LEU A 82 -10.56 -20.97 5.37
CA LEU A 82 -9.72 -21.84 6.20
C LEU A 82 -10.54 -22.75 7.13
N GLY A 83 -11.87 -22.75 7.00
CA GLY A 83 -12.75 -23.68 7.71
C GLY A 83 -12.87 -23.43 9.22
N GLY A 84 -12.54 -22.23 9.71
CA GLY A 84 -12.82 -21.78 11.09
C GLY A 84 -12.25 -22.66 12.22
N GLY A 85 -11.30 -23.54 11.92
CA GLY A 85 -10.71 -24.43 12.92
C GLY A 85 -9.72 -23.69 13.81
N LYS A 86 -9.93 -23.73 15.13
CA LYS A 86 -8.99 -23.21 16.15
C LYS A 86 -7.56 -23.75 15.95
N ASP A 87 -7.45 -24.97 15.42
CA ASP A 87 -6.18 -25.63 15.15
C ASP A 87 -5.39 -24.95 14.02
N LEU A 88 -6.08 -24.37 13.03
CA LEU A 88 -5.43 -23.73 11.90
C LEU A 88 -4.82 -22.39 12.27
N ASP A 89 -5.46 -21.61 13.15
CA ASP A 89 -4.89 -20.36 13.68
C ASP A 89 -3.64 -20.63 14.51
N VAL A 90 -3.64 -21.72 15.29
CA VAL A 90 -2.46 -22.17 16.04
C VAL A 90 -1.34 -22.58 15.08
N LEU A 91 -1.65 -23.35 14.03
CA LEU A 91 -0.69 -23.74 12.99
C LEU A 91 -0.13 -22.54 12.23
N LEU A 92 -0.97 -21.60 11.83
CA LEU A 92 -0.58 -20.39 11.12
C LEU A 92 0.34 -19.53 11.99
N ARG A 93 -0.01 -19.35 13.27
CA ARG A 93 0.82 -18.63 14.24
C ARG A 93 2.17 -19.32 14.47
N LYS A 94 2.20 -20.66 14.53
CA LYS A 94 3.43 -21.44 14.67
C LYS A 94 4.31 -21.34 13.42
N PHE A 95 3.69 -21.35 12.24
CA PHE A 95 4.35 -21.16 10.96
C PHE A 95 4.95 -19.74 10.83
N LEU A 96 4.15 -18.71 11.11
CA LEU A 96 4.61 -17.32 11.09
C LEU A 96 5.72 -17.07 12.11
N TYR A 97 5.63 -17.64 13.31
CA TYR A 97 6.70 -17.54 14.31
C TYR A 97 8.00 -18.19 13.82
N ARG A 98 7.94 -19.37 13.20
CA ARG A 98 9.10 -20.04 12.59
C ARG A 98 9.70 -19.24 11.44
N LEU A 99 8.86 -18.69 10.57
CA LEU A 99 9.31 -17.85 9.46
C LEU A 99 9.99 -16.57 9.97
N PHE A 100 9.40 -15.91 10.96
CA PHE A 100 9.93 -14.67 11.53
C PHE A 100 11.25 -14.90 12.28
N THR A 101 11.35 -16.02 13.01
CA THR A 101 12.60 -16.42 13.68
C THR A 101 13.68 -16.85 12.69
N ALA A 102 13.34 -17.53 11.60
CA ALA A 102 14.28 -17.87 10.54
C ALA A 102 14.80 -16.61 9.82
N LEU A 103 13.92 -15.67 9.49
CA LEU A 103 14.30 -14.40 8.86
C LEU A 103 15.15 -13.51 9.77
N ARG A 104 14.90 -13.53 11.09
CA ARG A 104 15.72 -12.81 12.08
C ARG A 104 17.08 -13.46 12.34
N ARG A 105 17.25 -14.74 11.98
CA ARG A 105 18.48 -15.52 12.21
C ARG A 105 19.39 -15.62 10.99
N ASN A 106 19.13 -14.86 9.92
CA ASN A 106 20.09 -14.59 8.85
C ASN A 106 20.77 -13.22 9.06
N PRO A 107 21.82 -13.13 9.89
CA PRO A 107 22.98 -12.32 9.57
C PRO A 107 23.95 -13.19 8.77
N GLU A 108 24.04 -12.94 7.47
CA GLU A 108 25.21 -13.08 6.57
C GLU A 108 24.72 -12.71 5.16
#